data_AF-A0A378TT74-F1
#
_entry.id   AF-A0A378TT74-F1
#
_cell.length_a   1.000
_cell.length_b   1.000
_cell.length_c   1.000
_cell.angle_alpha   90.00
_cell.angle_beta   90.00
_cell.angle_gamma   90.00
#
_symmetry.space_group_name_H-M   'P 1'
#
loop_
_entity.id
_entity.type
_entity.pdbx_description
1 polymer ?
#
loop_
_entity_poly.entity_id
_entity_poly.type
_entity_poly.pdbx_seq_one_letter_code
_entity_poly.pdbx_strand_id
1 'polypeptide(L)'
;MTTYSELVKTLITNPIEVGDELWVFKIEVFKHSNGYFASLWRLDNYNINPTFPTVAGHIASESFFVDESFRFDGLGLYGDDLKYFKTLDDCQNYVLKCLNDEFNC
;
A
#
# COMPACT_ATOMS: atom_id res chain seq x y z
N MET A 1 -17.54 -8.09 -21.69
CA MET A 1 -17.20 -6.66 -21.65
C MET A 1 -16.07 -6.52 -20.66
N THR A 2 -14.87 -6.14 -21.09
CA THR A 2 -13.73 -5.99 -20.18
C THR A 2 -13.88 -4.65 -19.47
N THR A 3 -14.00 -4.66 -18.15
CA THR A 3 -13.95 -3.44 -17.33
C THR A 3 -12.49 -2.98 -17.24
N TYR A 4 -12.25 -1.71 -17.53
CA TYR A 4 -10.93 -1.09 -17.51
C TYR A 4 -10.82 -0.16 -16.30
N SER A 5 -9.74 -0.31 -15.54
CA SER A 5 -9.35 0.60 -14.46
C SER A 5 -8.00 1.22 -14.82
N GLU A 6 -7.90 2.54 -14.72
CA GLU A 6 -6.68 3.29 -15.01
C GLU A 6 -6.00 3.72 -13.72
N LEU A 7 -4.71 3.42 -13.54
CA LEU A 7 -3.94 4.01 -12.45
C LEU A 7 -3.72 5.51 -12.73
N VAL A 8 -4.32 6.38 -11.92
CA VAL A 8 -4.26 7.84 -12.11
C VAL A 8 -3.35 8.55 -11.12
N LYS A 9 -3.01 7.90 -10.00
CA LYS A 9 -2.11 8.48 -8.99
C LYS A 9 -1.41 7.42 -8.17
N THR A 10 -0.13 7.65 -7.88
CA THR A 10 0.64 6.88 -6.91
C THR A 10 1.19 7.84 -5.86
N LEU A 11 1.09 7.47 -4.60
CA LEU A 11 1.63 8.20 -3.45
C LEU A 11 2.45 7.23 -2.61
N ILE A 12 3.56 7.72 -2.06
CA ILE A 12 4.34 7.00 -1.06
C ILE A 12 4.27 7.83 0.22
N THR A 13 3.91 7.19 1.33
CA THR A 13 3.81 7.86 2.62
C THR A 13 5.19 8.14 3.19
N ASN A 14 5.27 9.11 4.10
CA ASN A 14 6.38 9.13 5.04
C ASN A 14 6.35 7.84 5.89
N PRO A 15 7.49 7.40 6.43
CA PRO A 15 7.53 6.30 7.39
C PRO A 15 6.58 6.56 8.56
N ILE A 16 5.81 5.55 8.92
CA ILE A 16 4.90 5.51 10.08
C ILE A 16 5.55 4.64 11.14
N GLU A 17 5.66 5.14 12.37
CA GLU A 17 6.18 4.37 13.51
C GLU A 17 5.14 3.32 13.93
N VAL A 18 5.54 2.04 13.93
CA VAL A 18 4.71 0.90 14.34
C VAL A 18 5.52 0.03 15.28
N GLY A 19 5.38 0.26 16.59
CA GLY A 19 6.25 -0.36 17.59
C GLY A 19 7.71 0.10 17.42
N ASP A 20 8.64 -0.84 17.25
CA ASP A 20 10.06 -0.56 17.00
C ASP A 20 10.42 -0.51 15.51
N GLU A 21 9.42 -0.51 14.62
CA GLU A 21 9.60 -0.53 13.17
C GLU A 21 9.10 0.75 12.50
N LEU A 22 9.64 1.02 11.30
CA LEU A 22 9.23 2.12 10.43
C LEU A 22 8.59 1.57 9.17
N TRP A 23 7.29 1.77 9.02
CA TRP A 23 6.51 1.23 7.91
C TRP A 23 6.26 2.30 6.85
N VAL A 24 6.50 1.94 5.59
CA VAL A 24 6.25 2.83 4.44
C VAL A 24 5.14 2.22 3.59
N PHE A 25 4.19 3.05 3.18
CA PHE A 25 3.06 2.61 2.38
C PHE A 25 3.07 3.25 0.99
N LYS A 26 2.64 2.50 -0.01
CA LYS A 26 2.29 2.99 -1.34
C LYS A 26 0.78 2.93 -1.51
N ILE A 27 0.20 4.05 -1.91
CA ILE A 27 -1.21 4.19 -2.24
C ILE A 27 -1.32 4.34 -3.75
N GLU A 28 -2.08 3.47 -4.38
CA GLU A 28 -2.39 3.53 -5.82
C GLU A 28 -3.87 3.83 -5.99
N VAL A 29 -4.19 4.95 -6.66
CA VAL A 29 -5.56 5.39 -6.91
C VAL A 29 -5.90 5.12 -8.37
N PHE A 30 -6.98 4.39 -8.58
CA PHE A 30 -7.47 3.97 -9.88
C PHE A 30 -8.77 4.71 -10.22
N LYS A 31 -8.94 5.04 -11.50
CA LYS A 31 -10.18 5.52 -12.08
C LYS A 31 -10.89 4.38 -12.81
N HIS A 32 -12.17 4.18 -12.49
CA HIS A 32 -13.04 3.17 -13.05
C HIS A 32 -14.37 3.81 -13.51
N SER A 33 -15.20 3.07 -14.23
CA SER A 33 -16.54 3.55 -14.62
C SER A 33 -17.42 3.95 -13.44
N ASN A 34 -17.18 3.34 -12.26
CA ASN A 34 -17.97 3.55 -11.05
C ASN A 34 -17.43 4.70 -10.17
N GLY A 35 -16.28 5.28 -10.51
CA GLY A 35 -15.60 6.31 -9.73
C GLY A 35 -14.12 5.99 -9.52
N TYR A 36 -13.57 6.50 -8.43
CA TYR A 36 -12.19 6.27 -8.02
C TYR A 36 -12.14 5.24 -6.90
N PHE A 37 -11.15 4.37 -6.88
CA PHE A 37 -10.87 3.49 -5.75
C PHE A 37 -9.36 3.44 -5.53
N ALA A 38 -8.93 2.89 -4.40
CA ALA A 38 -7.51 2.82 -4.08
C ALA A 38 -7.12 1.44 -3.59
N SER A 39 -5.86 1.08 -3.83
CA SER A 39 -5.18 -0.08 -3.25
C SER A 39 -4.01 0.41 -2.42
N LEU A 40 -3.74 -0.30 -1.32
CA LEU A 40 -2.69 0.04 -0.37
C LEU A 40 -1.64 -1.08 -0.35
N TRP A 41 -0.38 -0.69 -0.26
CA TRP A 41 0.73 -1.65 -0.28
C TRP A 41 1.73 -1.24 0.79
N ARG A 42 2.27 -2.20 1.54
CA ARG A 42 3.34 -1.96 2.51
C ARG A 42 4.69 -2.28 1.88
N LEU A 43 5.70 -1.45 2.12
CA LEU A 43 7.07 -1.73 1.71
C LEU A 43 7.70 -2.71 2.70
N ASP A 44 8.02 -3.90 2.22
CA ASP A 44 8.72 -4.92 3.00
C ASP A 44 10.16 -5.03 2.57
N ASN A 45 11.03 -5.29 3.54
CA ASN A 45 12.45 -5.49 3.35
C ASN A 45 12.82 -6.91 3.79
N TYR A 46 13.44 -7.67 2.89
CA TYR A 46 13.89 -9.02 3.18
C TYR A 46 15.40 -9.10 3.02
N ASN A 47 16.06 -9.57 4.08
CA ASN A 47 17.46 -9.94 4.03
C ASN A 47 17.57 -11.32 3.38
N ILE A 48 18.22 -11.37 2.23
CA ILE A 48 18.52 -12.59 1.51
C ILE A 48 19.78 -13.17 2.13
N ASN A 49 19.77 -14.47 2.42
CA ASN A 49 20.97 -15.22 2.82
C ASN A 49 21.49 -16.01 1.61
N PRO A 50 22.42 -15.45 0.83
CA PRO A 50 22.83 -16.08 -0.42
C PRO A 50 23.66 -17.33 -0.13
N THR A 51 23.52 -18.36 -0.97
CA THR A 51 24.35 -19.56 -0.86
C THR A 51 25.74 -19.38 -1.49
N PHE A 52 25.98 -18.25 -2.16
CA PHE A 52 27.28 -17.88 -2.72
C PHE A 52 28.05 -16.96 -1.77
N PRO A 53 29.39 -16.90 -1.86
CA PRO A 53 30.21 -16.05 -0.99
C PRO A 53 29.82 -14.58 -1.12
N THR A 54 29.45 -13.96 -0.01
CA THR A 54 29.25 -12.50 0.09
C THR A 54 30.53 -11.82 0.58
N VAL A 55 30.69 -10.54 0.23
CA VAL A 55 31.74 -9.70 0.81
C VAL A 55 31.38 -9.44 2.27
N ALA A 56 32.34 -9.60 3.18
CA ALA A 56 32.11 -9.36 4.61
C ALA A 56 31.56 -7.94 4.85
N GLY A 57 30.43 -7.85 5.56
CA GLY A 57 29.73 -6.59 5.83
C GLY A 57 28.68 -6.20 4.79
N HIS A 58 28.57 -6.91 3.67
CA HIS A 58 27.48 -6.70 2.72
C HIS A 58 26.27 -7.54 3.12
N ILE A 59 25.13 -6.87 3.30
CA ILE A 59 23.82 -7.51 3.43
C ILE A 59 23.17 -7.45 2.06
N ALA A 60 22.82 -8.60 1.51
CA ALA A 60 21.92 -8.65 0.37
C ALA A 60 20.51 -8.44 0.89
N SER A 61 19.91 -7.30 0.60
CA SER A 61 18.51 -7.02 0.94
C SER A 61 17.74 -6.64 -0.31
N GLU A 62 16.48 -7.04 -0.36
CA GLU A 62 15.53 -6.63 -1.38
C GLU A 62 14.32 -6.00 -0.72
N SER A 63 13.78 -4.97 -1.39
CA SER A 63 12.59 -4.26 -0.96
C SER A 63 11.51 -4.40 -2.01
N PHE A 64 10.30 -4.75 -1.59
CA PHE A 64 9.15 -4.82 -2.49
C PHE A 64 7.85 -4.41 -1.79
N PHE A 65 6.92 -3.90 -2.58
CA PHE A 65 5.59 -3.56 -2.09
C PHE A 65 4.72 -4.81 -2.04
N VAL A 66 4.22 -5.13 -0.85
CA VAL A 66 3.32 -6.26 -0.57
C VAL A 66 1.91 -5.73 -0.38
N ASP A 67 0.93 -6.47 -0.89
CA ASP A 67 -0.48 -6.17 -0.72
C ASP A 67 -0.84 -6.23 0.78
N GLU A 68 -1.43 -5.16 1.31
CA GLU A 68 -1.81 -5.06 2.73
C GLU A 68 -3.32 -5.22 2.94
N SER A 69 -3.99 -5.99 2.06
CA SER A 69 -5.43 -6.27 2.12
C SER A 69 -5.89 -6.87 3.43
N PHE A 70 -5.08 -7.74 4.03
CA PHE A 70 -5.47 -8.45 5.24
C PHE A 70 -5.69 -7.50 6.44
N ARG A 71 -4.80 -6.51 6.63
CA ARG A 71 -4.90 -5.57 7.76
C ARG A 71 -6.03 -4.56 7.58
N PHE A 72 -6.33 -4.20 6.34
CA PHE A 72 -7.35 -3.22 5.99
C PHE A 72 -8.63 -3.86 5.44
N ASP A 73 -8.87 -5.13 5.80
CA ASP A 73 -10.06 -5.86 5.38
C ASP A 73 -11.34 -5.19 5.93
N GLY A 74 -12.39 -5.14 5.10
CA GLY A 74 -13.65 -4.49 5.43
C GLY A 74 -13.63 -2.95 5.40
N LEU A 75 -12.52 -2.32 5.00
CA LEU A 75 -12.44 -0.87 4.80
C LEU A 75 -12.74 -0.47 3.34
N GLY A 76 -13.13 -1.41 2.48
CA GLY A 76 -13.48 -1.15 1.10
C GLY A 76 -12.30 -0.74 0.22
N LEU A 77 -11.10 -1.24 0.53
CA LEU A 77 -9.89 -1.03 -0.28
C LEU A 77 -9.57 -2.24 -1.18
N TYR A 78 -10.26 -3.37 -0.99
CA TYR A 78 -9.98 -4.63 -1.68
C TYR A 78 -11.27 -5.38 -1.99
N GLY A 79 -11.15 -6.53 -2.67
CA GLY A 79 -12.20 -7.54 -2.76
C GLY A 79 -13.57 -7.06 -3.25
N ASP A 80 -14.61 -7.72 -2.73
CA ASP A 80 -16.01 -7.47 -3.05
C ASP A 80 -16.58 -6.23 -2.33
N ASP A 81 -15.89 -5.72 -1.31
CA ASP A 81 -16.26 -4.53 -0.54
C ASP A 81 -15.68 -3.22 -1.10
N LEU A 82 -15.04 -3.28 -2.26
CA LEU A 82 -14.35 -2.15 -2.90
C LEU A 82 -15.24 -0.89 -2.97
N LYS A 83 -14.78 0.16 -2.31
CA LYS A 83 -15.47 1.43 -2.21
C LYS A 83 -15.05 2.36 -3.33
N TYR A 84 -16.05 2.87 -4.04
CA TYR A 84 -15.85 3.88 -5.07
C TYR A 84 -16.17 5.29 -4.55
N PHE A 85 -15.30 6.23 -4.89
CA PHE A 85 -15.37 7.64 -4.55
C PHE A 85 -15.66 8.47 -5.80
N LYS A 86 -16.36 9.60 -5.62
CA LYS A 86 -16.69 10.48 -6.75
C LYS A 86 -15.49 11.28 -7.23
N THR A 87 -14.57 11.61 -6.33
CA THR A 87 -13.38 12.42 -6.62
C THR A 87 -12.11 11.68 -6.22
N LEU A 88 -11.01 12.04 -6.88
CA LEU A 88 -9.68 11.53 -6.54
C LEU A 88 -9.28 11.94 -5.12
N ASP A 89 -9.58 13.19 -4.73
CA ASP A 89 -9.22 13.72 -3.41
C ASP A 89 -9.97 13.00 -2.28
N ASP A 90 -11.26 12.73 -2.45
CA ASP A 90 -12.04 11.95 -1.45
C ASP A 90 -11.45 10.54 -1.28
N CYS A 91 -11.05 9.91 -2.38
CA CYS A 91 -10.44 8.59 -2.36
C CYS A 91 -9.11 8.60 -1.61
N GLN A 92 -8.23 9.56 -1.94
CA GLN A 92 -6.94 9.70 -1.28
C GLN A 92 -7.09 10.01 0.22
N ASN A 93 -7.93 10.98 0.56
CA ASN A 93 -8.14 11.40 1.94
C ASN A 93 -8.73 10.27 2.79
N TYR A 94 -9.58 9.43 2.20
CA TYR A 94 -10.09 8.25 2.87
C TYR A 94 -8.99 7.26 3.24
N VAL A 95 -8.09 6.91 2.30
CA VAL A 95 -6.99 5.98 2.58
C VAL A 95 -6.03 6.55 3.62
N LEU A 96 -5.68 7.83 3.51
CA LEU A 96 -4.81 8.50 4.49
C LEU A 96 -5.44 8.52 5.88
N LYS A 97 -6.76 8.70 5.96
CA LYS A 97 -7.50 8.59 7.22
C LYS A 97 -7.46 7.16 7.76
N CYS A 98 -7.68 6.13 6.93
CA CYS A 98 -7.58 4.73 7.36
C CYS A 98 -6.19 4.41 7.94
N LEU A 99 -5.11 4.87 7.30
CA LEU A 99 -3.76 4.72 7.81
C LEU A 99 -3.57 5.43 9.16
N ASN A 100 -4.07 6.66 9.28
CA ASN A 100 -3.99 7.42 10.52
C ASN A 100 -4.75 6.75 11.67
N ASP A 101 -5.98 6.28 11.41
CA ASP A 101 -6.84 5.65 12.41
C ASP A 101 -6.25 4.29 12.86
N GLU A 102 -5.57 3.55 11.99
CA GLU A 102 -4.92 2.28 12.33
C GLU A 102 -3.67 2.45 13.20
N PHE A 103 -2.84 3.49 12.94
CA PHE A 103 -1.50 3.59 13.54
C PHE A 103 -1.30 4.73 14.55
N ASN A 104 -2.20 5.72 14.63
CA ASN A 104 -2.06 6.88 15.54
C ASN A 104 -3.07 6.88 16.70
N CYS A 105 -3.52 5.70 17.15
CA CYS A 105 -4.40 5.54 18.31
C CYS A 105 -3.65 5.62 19.65
#